data_AF-A0A0J8U7W4-F1
#
_entry.id   AF-A0A0J8U7W4-F1
#
_cell.length_a   1.000
_cell.length_b   1.000
_cell.length_c   1.000
_cell.angle_alpha   90.00
_cell.angle_beta   90.00
_cell.angle_gamma   90.00
#
_symmetry.space_group_name_H-M   'P 1'
#
loop_
_entity.id
_entity.type
_entity.pdbx_description
1 polymer ?
#
loop_
_entity_poly.entity_id
_entity_poly.type
_entity_poly.pdbx_seq_one_letter_code
_entity_poly.pdbx_strand_id
1 'polypeptide(L)'
;MVRPPLAWDASGPDLRHQHTPSALKKDYLLPSNIISNADITRLINSSEVQSALREPKGEARTKRTGVQKKNPLKNKQVMLRLNPYAAAFSKQKLGQASVESGKPERAGEAFHKILNEA
;
A
#
# COMPACT_ATOMS: atom_id res chain seq x y z
N MET A 1 -17.91 -9.01 77.67
CA MET A 1 -16.61 -8.78 76.99
C MET A 1 -16.90 -8.49 75.52
N VAL A 2 -16.98 -7.21 75.16
CA VAL A 2 -17.21 -6.78 73.77
C VAL A 2 -15.84 -6.40 73.21
N ARG A 3 -15.39 -7.11 72.17
CA ARG A 3 -14.13 -6.83 71.48
C ARG A 3 -14.29 -5.51 70.72
N PRO A 4 -13.41 -4.51 70.89
CA PRO A 4 -13.53 -3.25 70.18
C PRO A 4 -13.23 -3.44 68.68
N PRO A 5 -13.82 -2.63 67.79
CA PRO A 5 -13.59 -2.72 66.36
C PRO A 5 -12.13 -2.37 66.04
N LEU A 6 -11.49 -3.22 65.24
CA LEU A 6 -10.20 -2.96 64.62
C LEU A 6 -10.31 -1.66 63.80
N ALA A 7 -9.73 -0.59 64.32
CA ALA A 7 -9.42 0.60 63.55
C ALA A 7 -8.39 0.19 62.49
N TRP A 8 -8.85 0.07 61.26
CA TRP A 8 -7.99 0.03 60.09
C TRP A 8 -7.40 1.44 59.97
N ASP A 9 -6.16 1.61 60.40
CA ASP A 9 -5.41 2.83 60.21
C ASP A 9 -5.41 3.21 58.72
N ALA A 10 -5.89 4.41 58.42
CA ALA A 10 -5.96 5.01 57.10
C ALA A 10 -4.55 5.41 56.60
N SER A 11 -3.64 4.43 56.50
CA SER A 11 -2.24 4.62 56.12
C SER A 11 -1.78 3.49 55.21
N GLY A 12 -2.58 3.15 54.20
CA GLY A 12 -2.03 2.47 53.02
C GLY A 12 -1.07 3.41 52.28
N PRO A 13 -0.02 2.91 51.60
CA PRO A 13 0.90 3.76 50.87
C PRO A 13 0.15 4.54 49.80
N ASP A 14 -0.03 5.84 50.04
CA ASP A 14 -0.73 6.74 49.13
C ASP A 14 0.17 7.01 47.91
N LEU A 15 0.05 6.17 46.89
CA LEU A 15 0.84 6.24 45.66
C LEU A 15 0.43 7.42 44.75
N ARG A 16 -0.34 8.40 45.24
CA ARG A 16 -0.87 9.52 44.45
C ARG A 16 -0.18 10.85 44.75
N HIS A 17 1.16 10.86 44.71
CA HIS A 17 1.98 12.06 44.91
C HIS A 17 1.83 13.12 43.79
N GLN A 18 1.05 12.84 42.74
CA GLN A 18 0.72 13.79 41.68
C GLN A 18 -0.33 14.83 42.10
N HIS A 19 -1.13 14.56 43.14
CA HIS A 19 -2.22 15.43 43.57
C HIS A 19 -1.93 16.20 44.86
N THR A 20 -0.78 15.94 45.49
CA THR A 20 -0.39 16.56 46.76
C THR A 20 0.85 17.45 46.56
N PRO A 21 0.82 18.72 47.03
CA PRO A 21 1.96 19.63 46.90
C PRO A 21 3.13 19.18 47.76
N SER A 22 4.36 19.46 47.31
CA SER A 22 5.56 19.04 48.04
C SER A 22 5.74 19.80 49.36
N ALA A 23 6.21 19.11 50.40
CA ALA A 23 6.42 19.71 51.72
C ALA A 23 7.55 20.76 51.74
N LEU A 24 8.54 20.65 50.85
CA LEU A 24 9.74 21.50 50.84
C LEU A 24 9.71 22.58 49.74
N LYS A 25 9.12 22.31 48.57
CA LYS A 25 9.00 23.26 47.47
C LYS A 25 7.55 23.71 47.34
N LYS A 26 7.33 25.01 47.59
CA LYS A 26 6.00 25.63 47.50
C LYS A 26 5.43 25.44 46.09
N ASP A 27 4.16 25.02 46.03
CA ASP A 27 3.38 24.84 44.80
C ASP A 27 4.01 23.89 43.74
N TYR A 28 4.92 23.01 44.16
CA TYR A 28 5.55 22.04 43.28
C TYR A 28 4.78 20.71 43.28
N LEU A 29 4.30 20.32 42.10
CA LEU A 29 3.67 19.03 41.83
C LEU A 29 4.59 18.18 40.95
N LEU A 30 4.58 16.87 41.17
CA LEU A 30 5.32 15.95 40.31
C LEU A 30 4.65 15.90 38.92
N PRO A 31 5.45 15.85 37.83
CA PRO A 31 4.90 15.64 36.50
C PRO A 31 4.04 14.38 36.44
N SER A 32 2.86 14.49 35.85
CA SER A 32 1.97 13.36 35.66
C SER A 32 2.38 12.54 34.44
N ASN A 33 2.29 11.23 34.57
CA ASN A 33 2.50 10.32 33.46
C ASN A 33 1.38 10.50 32.44
N ILE A 34 1.75 10.74 31.17
CA ILE A 34 0.77 10.85 30.07
C ILE A 34 0.13 9.48 29.77
N ILE A 35 0.89 8.40 30.00
CA ILE A 35 0.45 7.02 29.76
C ILE A 35 0.42 6.28 31.10
N SER A 36 -0.66 5.52 31.33
CA SER A 36 -0.85 4.74 32.56
C SER A 36 0.08 3.53 32.67
N ASN A 37 0.40 2.87 31.55
CA ASN A 37 1.28 1.70 31.48
C ASN A 37 2.45 1.95 30.53
N ALA A 38 3.67 1.62 30.95
CA ALA A 38 4.86 1.74 30.11
C ALA A 38 4.97 0.63 29.05
N ASP A 39 4.41 -0.56 29.33
CA ASP A 39 4.44 -1.68 28.39
C ASP A 39 3.32 -1.57 27.35
N ILE A 40 3.66 -0.89 26.26
CA ILE A 40 2.77 -0.71 25.11
C ILE A 40 2.55 -2.03 24.36
N THR A 41 3.53 -2.94 24.38
CA THR A 41 3.42 -4.22 23.66
C THR A 41 2.33 -5.11 24.25
N ARG A 42 2.19 -5.11 25.58
CA ARG A 42 1.10 -5.79 26.28
C ARG A 42 -0.28 -5.24 25.90
N LEU A 43 -0.41 -3.92 25.77
CA LEU A 43 -1.67 -3.28 25.35
C LEU A 43 -2.00 -3.60 23.89
N ILE A 44 -1.02 -3.54 22.99
CA ILE A 44 -1.21 -3.88 21.57
C ILE A 44 -1.65 -5.35 21.42
N ASN A 45 -1.06 -6.26 22.17
CA ASN A 45 -1.36 -7.70 22.10
C ASN A 45 -2.57 -8.12 22.98
N SER A 46 -3.29 -7.16 23.56
CA SER A 46 -4.50 -7.44 24.34
C SER A 46 -5.66 -7.89 23.45
N SER A 47 -6.57 -8.70 23.99
CA SER A 47 -7.71 -9.27 23.25
C SER A 47 -8.65 -8.20 22.69
N GLU A 48 -8.90 -7.14 23.46
CA GLU A 48 -9.75 -6.02 23.06
C GLU A 48 -9.21 -5.34 21.79
N VAL A 49 -7.90 -5.05 21.77
CA VAL A 49 -7.24 -4.42 20.62
C VAL A 49 -7.17 -5.38 19.43
N GLN A 50 -6.73 -6.62 19.63
CA GLN A 50 -6.56 -7.58 18.53
C GLN A 50 -7.90 -8.00 17.89
N SER A 51 -9.01 -8.02 18.65
CA SER A 51 -10.34 -8.34 18.11
C SER A 51 -10.89 -7.30 17.13
N ALA A 52 -10.49 -6.03 17.28
CA ALA A 52 -10.92 -4.94 16.41
C ALA A 52 -10.01 -4.76 15.19
N LEU A 53 -8.80 -5.33 15.21
CA LEU A 53 -7.83 -5.20 14.12
C LEU A 53 -8.13 -6.17 12.98
N ARG A 54 -7.80 -5.74 11.76
CA ARG A 54 -7.74 -6.63 10.59
C ARG A 54 -6.46 -7.45 10.65
N GLU A 55 -6.49 -8.61 10.01
CA GLU A 55 -5.30 -9.45 9.86
C GLU A 55 -4.12 -8.65 9.28
N PRO A 56 -2.89 -8.91 9.75
CA PRO A 56 -1.69 -8.27 9.23
C PRO A 56 -1.56 -8.48 7.71
N LYS A 57 -1.43 -7.38 6.96
CA LYS A 57 -1.28 -7.44 5.50
C LYS A 57 0.18 -7.52 5.12
N GLY A 58 0.58 -8.69 4.63
CA GLY A 58 1.91 -8.92 4.07
C GLY A 58 3.01 -9.10 5.13
N GLU A 59 4.24 -9.23 4.64
CA GLU A 59 5.43 -9.42 5.47
C GLU A 59 6.12 -8.09 5.78
N ALA A 60 6.92 -8.06 6.85
CA ALA A 60 7.69 -6.87 7.27
C ALA A 60 8.56 -6.28 6.14
N ARG A 61 8.97 -7.11 5.17
CA ARG A 61 9.66 -6.67 3.96
C ARG A 61 8.74 -6.87 2.76
N THR A 62 8.29 -5.77 2.18
CA THR A 62 7.50 -5.81 0.95
C THR A 62 8.39 -6.20 -0.23
N LYS A 63 8.01 -7.25 -0.98
CA LYS A 63 8.67 -7.61 -2.23
C LYS A 63 8.48 -6.49 -3.25
N ARG A 64 9.59 -5.93 -3.76
CA ARG A 64 9.53 -4.90 -4.82
C ARG A 64 9.14 -5.54 -6.16
N THR A 65 7.88 -5.39 -6.55
CA THR A 65 7.39 -5.81 -7.87
C THR A 65 7.71 -4.76 -8.93
N GLY A 66 8.27 -5.16 -10.07
CA GLY A 66 8.43 -4.26 -11.23
C GLY A 66 9.53 -3.20 -11.11
N VAL A 67 10.67 -3.52 -10.47
CA VAL A 67 11.77 -2.56 -10.22
C VAL A 67 12.27 -1.87 -11.49
N GLN A 68 12.33 -2.57 -12.62
CA GLN A 68 12.78 -2.02 -13.89
C GLN A 68 11.72 -2.21 -14.97
N LYS A 69 11.35 -1.11 -15.63
CA LYS A 69 10.47 -1.13 -16.80
C LYS A 69 11.23 -1.67 -18.01
N LYS A 70 10.92 -2.90 -18.41
CA LYS A 70 11.48 -3.53 -19.61
C LYS A 70 10.69 -3.09 -20.84
N ASN A 71 11.36 -2.58 -21.88
CA ASN A 71 10.71 -2.16 -23.12
C ASN A 71 10.19 -3.38 -23.92
N PRO A 72 8.87 -3.49 -24.20
CA PRO A 72 8.29 -4.65 -24.90
C PRO A 72 8.77 -4.79 -26.35
N LEU A 73 9.00 -3.67 -27.05
CA LEU A 73 9.42 -3.70 -28.45
C LEU A 73 10.84 -4.27 -28.62
N LYS A 74 11.67 -4.15 -27.57
CA LYS A 74 13.01 -4.75 -27.53
C LYS A 74 13.03 -6.11 -26.83
N ASN A 75 12.12 -6.37 -25.89
CA ASN A 75 12.07 -7.61 -25.11
C ASN A 75 10.83 -8.44 -25.43
N LYS A 76 11.02 -9.49 -26.24
CA LYS A 76 9.96 -10.40 -26.70
C LYS A 76 9.18 -11.06 -25.56
N GLN A 77 9.83 -11.45 -24.44
CA GLN A 77 9.12 -12.09 -23.33
C GLN A 77 8.11 -11.15 -22.67
N VAL A 78 8.45 -9.87 -22.55
CA VAL A 78 7.55 -8.85 -21.99
C VAL A 78 6.43 -8.55 -22.97
N MET A 79 6.73 -8.47 -24.26
CA MET A 79 5.71 -8.31 -25.31
C MET A 79 4.70 -9.46 -25.30
N LEU A 80 5.16 -10.71 -25.14
CA LEU A 80 4.28 -11.89 -25.09
C LEU A 80 3.43 -11.95 -23.82
N ARG A 81 3.95 -11.50 -22.68
CA ARG A 81 3.17 -11.37 -21.44
C ARG A 81 2.04 -10.34 -21.57
N LEU A 82 2.29 -9.26 -22.29
CA LEU A 82 1.31 -8.18 -22.51
C LEU A 82 0.33 -8.52 -23.63
N ASN A 83 0.83 -9.12 -24.73
CA ASN A 83 0.05 -9.43 -25.91
C ASN A 83 0.35 -10.87 -26.41
N PRO A 84 -0.55 -11.84 -26.14
CA PRO A 84 -0.36 -13.22 -26.60
C PRO A 84 -0.45 -13.36 -28.13
N TYR A 85 -1.20 -12.50 -28.80
CA TYR A 85 -1.35 -12.52 -30.26
C TYR A 85 -0.05 -12.17 -30.99
N ALA A 86 0.90 -11.51 -30.32
CA ALA A 86 2.21 -11.21 -30.89
C ALA A 86 2.95 -12.48 -31.37
N ALA A 87 2.70 -13.64 -30.74
CA ALA A 87 3.25 -14.91 -31.19
C ALA A 87 2.69 -15.35 -32.56
N ALA A 88 1.38 -15.26 -32.75
CA ALA A 88 0.72 -15.61 -34.02
C ALA A 88 1.09 -14.61 -35.12
N PHE A 89 1.06 -13.32 -34.80
CA PHE A 89 1.46 -12.24 -35.71
C PHE A 89 2.89 -12.41 -36.25
N SER A 90 3.83 -12.78 -35.38
CA SER A 90 5.21 -13.05 -35.77
C SER A 90 5.35 -14.33 -36.60
N LYS A 91 4.57 -15.38 -36.30
CA LYS A 91 4.62 -16.66 -37.03
C LYS A 91 4.05 -16.54 -38.44
N GLN A 92 2.91 -15.87 -38.57
CA GLN A 92 2.22 -15.66 -39.84
C GLN A 92 2.80 -14.50 -40.66
N LYS A 93 3.81 -13.79 -40.12
CA LYS A 93 4.47 -12.65 -40.79
C LYS A 93 3.45 -11.64 -41.33
N LEU A 94 2.37 -11.40 -40.57
CA LEU A 94 1.25 -10.56 -41.02
C LEU A 94 1.67 -9.13 -41.37
N GLY A 95 2.73 -8.61 -40.75
CA GLY A 95 3.29 -7.30 -41.12
C GLY A 95 3.96 -7.25 -42.51
N GLN A 96 4.19 -8.40 -43.13
CA GLN A 96 4.71 -8.55 -44.49
C GLN A 96 3.67 -9.20 -45.42
N ALA A 97 2.41 -9.31 -44.98
CA ALA A 97 1.35 -9.84 -45.82
C ALA A 97 1.23 -8.96 -47.06
N SER A 98 1.39 -9.58 -48.24
CA SER A 98 1.14 -8.92 -49.51
C SER A 98 -0.34 -8.54 -49.56
N VAL A 99 -0.61 -7.29 -49.90
CA VAL A 99 -1.96 -6.91 -50.31
C VAL A 99 -2.25 -7.64 -51.62
N GLU A 100 -3.41 -8.29 -51.71
CA GLU A 100 -3.92 -8.86 -52.97
C GLU A 100 -4.02 -7.74 -54.00
N SER A 101 -2.97 -7.57 -54.80
CA SER A 101 -2.89 -6.55 -55.83
C SER A 101 -3.44 -7.11 -57.13
N GLY A 102 -4.76 -7.01 -57.28
CA GLY A 102 -5.37 -6.95 -58.61
C GLY A 102 -4.85 -5.71 -59.32
N LYS A 103 -4.47 -5.81 -60.59
CA LYS A 103 -4.18 -4.62 -61.41
C LYS A 103 -5.43 -3.73 -61.35
N PRO A 104 -5.37 -2.52 -60.78
CA PRO A 104 -6.52 -1.63 -60.81
C PRO A 104 -6.87 -1.37 -62.28
N GLU A 105 -8.16 -1.34 -62.61
CA GLU A 105 -8.58 -0.92 -63.93
C GLU A 105 -8.02 0.48 -64.20
N ARG A 106 -7.34 0.62 -65.34
CA ARG A 106 -6.70 1.89 -65.71
C ARG A 106 -7.79 2.94 -65.86
N ALA A 107 -7.62 4.08 -65.22
CA ALA A 107 -8.54 5.20 -65.35
C ALA A 107 -8.71 5.60 -66.82
N GLY A 108 -9.93 6.00 -67.20
CA GLY A 108 -10.27 6.34 -68.58
C GLY A 108 -9.47 7.53 -69.13
N GLU A 109 -9.43 7.66 -70.46
CA GLU A 109 -8.65 8.70 -71.14
C GLU A 109 -9.02 10.13 -70.72
N ALA A 110 -10.29 10.37 -70.39
CA ALA A 110 -10.76 11.67 -69.89
C ALA A 110 -10.11 12.05 -68.54
N PHE A 111 -9.93 11.09 -67.65
CA PHE A 111 -9.29 11.31 -66.35
C PHE A 111 -7.81 11.69 -66.51
N HIS A 112 -7.10 11.05 -67.45
CA HIS A 112 -5.71 11.37 -67.74
C HIS A 112 -5.54 12.74 -68.39
N LYS A 113 -6.49 13.19 -69.23
CA LYS A 113 -6.46 14.53 -69.82
C LYS A 113 -6.61 15.61 -68.75
N ILE A 114 -7.58 15.46 -67.86
CA ILE A 114 -7.82 16.38 -66.74
C ILE A 114 -6.61 16.43 -65.79
N LEU A 115 -5.98 15.29 -65.50
CA LEU A 115 -4.82 15.22 -64.61
C LEU A 115 -3.57 15.94 -65.17
N ASN A 116 -3.42 15.98 -66.50
CA ASN A 116 -2.29 16.62 -67.17
C ASN A 116 -2.55 18.10 -67.52
N GLU A 117 -3.79 18.58 -67.37
CA GLU A 117 -4.19 19.97 -67.61
C GLU A 117 -4.08 20.87 -66.37
N ALA A 118 -3.91 20.29 -65.17
CA ALA A 118 -3.67 21.00 -63.91
C ALA A 118 -2.16 21.17 -63.64
#